data_AF-A0A411YLK3-F1
#
_entry.id   AF-A0A411YLK3-F1
#
_cell.length_a   1.000
_cell.length_b   1.000
_cell.length_c   1.000
_cell.angle_alpha   90.00
_cell.angle_beta   90.00
_cell.angle_gamma   90.00
#
_symmetry.space_group_name_H-M   'P 1'
#
loop_
_entity.id
_entity.type
_entity.pdbx_description
1 polymer ?
#
loop_
_entity_poly.entity_id
_entity_poly.type
_entity_poly.pdbx_seq_one_letter_code
_entity_poly.pdbx_strand_id
1 'polypeptide(L)'
;MTQLDANVLGNVHGGEIMREVDTAAGTAAARHAGRVCVTASIDELSFLEPVHVGDLLIVQAAVNDVGRTSLEVGVKVEAERWDGGNRRHTTTAYLVMVCLDEHGRPAPVRPLEVTTEQQRRRQQGARIRRQMRKERIERLGSYQPEPGTPDPGDGSGTGSAGVE
;
A
#
# COMPACT_ATOMS: atom_id res chain seq x y z
N MET A 1 1.84 15.53 12.74
CA MET A 1 2.17 14.38 13.60
C MET A 1 2.86 14.88 14.87
N THR A 2 2.69 14.16 15.98
CA THR A 2 3.14 14.53 17.34
C THR A 2 4.38 13.73 17.78
N GLN A 3 4.91 14.02 18.96
CA GLN A 3 6.06 13.32 19.54
C GLN A 3 5.79 11.83 19.82
N LEU A 4 4.53 11.45 20.06
CA LEU A 4 4.14 10.05 20.27
C LEU A 4 4.26 9.21 18.99
N ASP A 5 4.25 9.87 17.84
CA ASP A 5 4.33 9.24 16.53
C ASP A 5 5.78 9.01 16.09
N ALA A 6 6.78 9.32 16.92
CA ALA A 6 8.19 9.29 16.57
C ALA A 6 8.83 7.90 16.70
N ASN A 7 9.79 7.60 15.83
CA ASN A 7 10.69 6.46 15.96
C ASN A 7 11.96 6.84 16.76
N VAL A 8 12.86 5.87 16.98
CA VAL A 8 14.11 6.06 17.75
C VAL A 8 15.06 7.12 17.19
N LEU A 9 14.87 7.55 15.93
CA LEU A 9 15.65 8.59 15.27
C LEU A 9 14.95 9.97 15.31
N GLY A 10 13.80 10.09 15.98
CA GLY A 10 13.05 11.35 16.09
C GLY A 10 12.22 11.73 14.86
N ASN A 11 12.15 10.87 13.84
CA ASN A 11 11.26 11.02 12.69
C ASN A 11 9.91 10.34 12.95
N VAL A 12 8.87 10.71 12.22
CA VAL A 12 7.59 9.99 12.29
C VAL A 12 7.81 8.53 11.90
N HIS A 13 7.25 7.63 12.71
CA HIS A 13 7.35 6.19 12.54
C HIS A 13 6.64 5.76 11.25
N GLY A 14 7.26 4.85 10.49
CA GLY A 14 6.72 4.39 9.21
C GLY A 14 5.32 3.76 9.34
N GLY A 15 5.06 3.06 10.46
CA GLY A 15 3.73 2.52 10.80
C GLY A 15 2.63 3.56 10.88
N GLU A 16 2.92 4.77 11.39
CA GLU A 16 1.95 5.85 11.44
C GLU A 16 1.63 6.36 10.03
N ILE A 17 2.65 6.51 9.18
CA ILE A 17 2.45 6.87 7.77
C ILE A 17 1.66 5.78 7.04
N MET A 18 1.94 4.49 7.30
CA MET A 18 1.17 3.38 6.73
C MET A 18 -0.31 3.41 7.14
N ARG A 19 -0.60 3.76 8.40
CA ARG A 19 -1.99 3.93 8.87
C ARG A 19 -2.72 5.02 8.08
N GLU A 20 -2.09 6.17 7.89
CA GLU A 20 -2.70 7.28 7.14
C GLU A 20 -2.88 6.92 5.66
N VAL A 21 -1.91 6.20 5.06
CA VAL A 21 -2.00 5.69 3.69
C VAL A 21 -3.19 4.73 3.53
N ASP A 22 -3.33 3.75 4.41
CA ASP A 22 -4.41 2.76 4.36
C ASP A 22 -5.78 3.44 4.58
N THR A 23 -5.87 4.35 5.54
CA THR A 23 -7.09 5.13 5.82
C THR A 23 -7.52 5.94 4.60
N ALA A 24 -6.60 6.64 3.95
CA ALA A 24 -6.90 7.42 2.75
C ALA A 24 -7.30 6.53 1.57
N ALA A 25 -6.63 5.39 1.39
CA ALA A 25 -6.94 4.44 0.34
C ALA A 25 -8.34 3.82 0.51
N GLY A 26 -8.66 3.36 1.72
CA GLY A 26 -9.97 2.83 2.08
C GLY A 26 -11.07 3.85 1.88
N THR A 27 -10.84 5.10 2.29
CA THR A 27 -11.79 6.21 2.09
C THR A 27 -12.06 6.46 0.60
N ALA A 28 -11.02 6.54 -0.22
CA ALA A 28 -11.17 6.74 -1.66
C ALA A 28 -11.89 5.58 -2.35
N ALA A 29 -11.53 4.34 -2.00
CA ALA A 29 -12.19 3.14 -2.53
C ALA A 29 -13.67 3.07 -2.14
N ALA A 30 -13.98 3.28 -0.86
CA ALA A 30 -15.35 3.25 -0.36
C ALA A 30 -16.21 4.33 -1.04
N ARG A 31 -15.67 5.55 -1.20
CA ARG A 31 -16.36 6.64 -1.90
C ARG A 31 -16.63 6.30 -3.37
N HIS A 32 -15.71 5.63 -4.05
CA HIS A 32 -15.92 5.19 -5.43
C HIS A 32 -16.92 4.05 -5.53
N ALA A 33 -16.84 3.07 -4.63
CA ALA A 33 -17.68 1.87 -4.69
C ALA A 33 -19.09 2.06 -4.10
N GLY A 34 -19.30 3.10 -3.29
CA GLY A 34 -20.54 3.34 -2.57
C GLY A 34 -20.81 2.29 -1.48
N ARG A 35 -19.77 1.63 -0.97
CA ARG A 35 -19.85 0.54 0.03
C ARG A 35 -18.52 0.38 0.76
N VAL A 36 -18.51 -0.48 1.78
CA VAL A 36 -17.28 -0.80 2.53
C VAL A 36 -16.29 -1.52 1.61
N CYS A 37 -15.02 -1.12 1.69
CA CYS A 37 -13.93 -1.81 1.02
C CYS A 37 -12.81 -2.05 2.02
N VAL A 38 -12.19 -3.22 1.93
CA VAL A 38 -11.12 -3.68 2.81
C VAL A 38 -9.81 -3.81 2.04
N THR A 39 -8.69 -3.67 2.74
CA THR A 39 -7.36 -3.79 2.15
C THR A 39 -7.03 -5.26 1.95
N ALA A 40 -6.86 -5.67 0.69
CA ALA A 40 -6.54 -7.05 0.34
C ALA A 40 -5.04 -7.27 0.20
N SER A 41 -4.32 -6.29 -0.35
CA SER A 41 -2.86 -6.33 -0.44
C SER A 41 -2.29 -4.94 -0.72
N ILE A 42 -1.02 -4.75 -0.42
CA ILE A 42 -0.24 -3.60 -0.87
C ILE A 42 0.71 -4.10 -1.96
N ASP A 43 0.64 -3.54 -3.16
CA ASP A 43 1.55 -3.93 -4.25
C ASP A 43 2.95 -3.34 -4.05
N GLU A 44 3.00 -2.09 -3.61
CA GLU A 44 4.23 -1.36 -3.37
C GLU A 44 3.97 -0.25 -2.35
N LEU A 45 4.93 -0.05 -1.45
CA LEU A 45 5.01 1.05 -0.52
C LEU A 45 6.47 1.48 -0.45
N SER A 46 6.74 2.74 -0.78
CA SER A 46 8.09 3.27 -0.90
C SER A 46 8.22 4.54 -0.06
N PHE A 47 9.07 4.50 0.97
CA PHE A 47 9.47 5.67 1.75
C PHE A 47 10.65 6.36 1.06
N LEU A 48 10.42 7.55 0.53
CA LEU A 48 11.39 8.31 -0.28
C LEU A 48 12.18 9.30 0.56
N GLU A 49 11.53 9.91 1.55
CA GLU A 49 12.11 10.92 2.43
C GLU A 49 11.51 10.81 3.85
N PRO A 50 12.26 11.21 4.90
CA PRO A 50 11.74 11.23 6.26
C PRO A 50 10.67 12.31 6.43
N VAL A 51 9.65 11.97 7.22
CA VAL A 51 8.67 12.92 7.77
C VAL A 51 9.12 13.29 9.17
N HIS A 52 9.27 14.58 9.44
CA HIS A 52 9.69 15.05 10.76
C HIS A 52 8.49 15.25 11.68
N VAL A 53 8.70 15.11 12.98
CA VAL A 53 7.67 15.48 13.97
C VAL A 53 7.35 16.97 13.82
N GLY A 54 6.06 17.31 13.81
CA GLY A 54 5.59 18.66 13.54
C GLY A 54 5.39 19.00 12.06
N ASP A 55 5.77 18.14 11.11
CA ASP A 55 5.40 18.32 9.70
C ASP A 55 3.87 18.22 9.53
N LEU A 56 3.34 19.04 8.63
CA LEU A 56 2.01 18.91 8.05
C LEU A 56 2.04 17.78 7.01
N LEU A 57 1.20 16.77 7.21
CA LEU A 57 1.09 15.64 6.31
C LEU A 57 -0.06 15.85 5.33
N ILE A 58 0.20 15.68 4.05
CA ILE A 58 -0.79 15.79 2.97
C ILE A 58 -0.88 14.43 2.30
N VAL A 59 -2.01 13.74 2.50
CA VAL A 59 -2.24 12.40 1.98
C VAL A 59 -3.27 12.46 0.88
N GLN A 60 -2.87 12.12 -0.34
CA GLN A 60 -3.72 12.17 -1.53
C GLN A 60 -3.93 10.77 -2.08
N ALA A 61 -5.18 10.32 -2.11
CA ALA A 61 -5.56 9.01 -2.63
C ALA A 61 -6.44 9.13 -3.89
N ALA A 62 -6.20 8.27 -4.88
CA ALA A 62 -7.01 8.20 -6.09
C ALA A 62 -7.16 6.74 -6.56
N VAL A 63 -8.38 6.36 -6.95
CA VAL A 63 -8.62 5.09 -7.63
C VAL A 63 -7.95 5.14 -9.00
N ASN A 64 -7.01 4.23 -9.26
CA ASN A 64 -6.25 4.16 -10.50
C ASN A 64 -6.86 3.17 -11.50
N ASP A 65 -7.40 2.05 -11.03
CA ASP A 65 -8.05 1.04 -11.87
C ASP A 65 -9.09 0.24 -11.07
N VAL A 66 -10.09 -0.29 -11.76
CA VAL A 66 -11.19 -1.07 -11.19
C VAL A 66 -11.28 -2.41 -11.92
N GLY A 67 -11.29 -3.50 -11.16
CA GLY A 67 -11.58 -4.86 -11.62
C GLY A 67 -13.07 -5.18 -11.47
N ARG A 68 -13.41 -6.45 -11.22
CA ARG A 68 -14.81 -6.83 -10.96
C ARG A 68 -15.28 -6.35 -9.58
N THR A 69 -14.55 -6.74 -8.54
CA THR A 69 -14.86 -6.45 -7.12
C THR A 69 -13.74 -5.71 -6.41
N SER A 70 -12.64 -5.48 -7.11
CA SER A 70 -11.41 -4.90 -6.56
C SER A 70 -11.06 -3.58 -7.24
N LEU A 71 -10.29 -2.76 -6.53
CA LEU A 71 -9.76 -1.50 -7.01
C LEU A 71 -8.27 -1.45 -6.69
N GLU A 72 -7.50 -0.79 -7.56
CA GLU A 72 -6.21 -0.27 -7.13
C GLU A 72 -6.37 1.21 -6.75
N VAL A 73 -5.85 1.59 -5.58
CA VAL A 73 -5.78 2.98 -5.12
C VAL A 73 -4.32 3.38 -4.99
N GLY A 74 -3.93 4.42 -5.73
CA GLY A 74 -2.63 5.06 -5.55
C GLY A 74 -2.71 6.11 -4.46
N VAL A 75 -1.72 6.14 -3.58
CA VAL A 75 -1.58 7.13 -2.53
C VAL A 75 -0.24 7.84 -2.65
N LYS A 76 -0.28 9.17 -2.61
CA LYS A 76 0.90 10.03 -2.52
C LYS A 76 0.85 10.76 -1.19
N VAL A 77 1.95 10.70 -0.45
CA VAL A 77 2.13 11.44 0.81
C VAL A 77 3.17 12.52 0.59
N GLU A 78 2.80 13.74 0.94
CA GLU A 78 3.73 14.86 1.01
C GLU A 78 3.85 15.37 2.45
N ALA A 79 5.03 15.85 2.81
CA ALA A 79 5.30 16.53 4.06
C ALA A 79 5.72 17.97 3.81
N GLU A 80 5.19 18.89 4.61
CA GLU A 80 5.49 20.31 4.57
C GLU A 80 5.73 20.81 6.00
N ARG A 81 6.72 21.66 6.21
CA ARG A 81 6.92 22.28 7.51
C ARG A 81 5.79 23.27 7.81
N TRP A 82 5.39 23.36 9.08
CA TRP A 82 4.27 24.22 9.51
C TRP A 82 4.53 25.72 9.28
N ASP A 83 5.79 26.14 9.31
CA ASP A 83 6.23 27.53 9.08
C ASP A 83 6.53 27.83 7.61
N GLY A 84 6.10 26.94 6.71
CA GLY A 84 6.26 27.03 5.26
C GLY A 84 7.47 26.27 4.73
N GLY A 85 7.57 26.21 3.40
CA GLY A 85 8.66 25.54 2.70
C GLY A 85 8.16 24.76 1.49
N ASN A 86 9.08 24.03 0.85
CA ASN A 86 8.73 23.16 -0.26
C ASN A 86 8.07 21.89 0.25
N ARG A 87 7.00 21.46 -0.43
CA ARG A 87 6.41 20.13 -0.22
C ARG A 87 7.39 19.06 -0.68
N ARG A 88 7.62 18.09 0.20
CA ARG A 88 8.51 16.95 -0.04
C ARG A 88 7.67 15.72 -0.27
N HIS A 89 7.90 15.00 -1.36
CA HIS A 89 7.20 13.75 -1.63
C HIS A 89 7.85 12.63 -0.83
N THR A 90 7.21 12.23 0.27
CA THR A 90 7.81 11.33 1.25
C THR A 90 7.41 9.88 1.05
N THR A 91 6.23 9.60 0.49
CA THR A 91 5.75 8.22 0.32
C THR A 91 4.88 8.06 -0.91
N THR A 92 5.11 6.98 -1.66
CA THR A 92 4.17 6.46 -2.66
C THR A 92 3.69 5.08 -2.23
N ALA A 93 2.40 4.82 -2.41
CA ALA A 93 1.82 3.50 -2.19
C ALA A 93 0.80 3.13 -3.26
N TYR A 94 0.67 1.84 -3.54
CA TYR A 94 -0.39 1.29 -4.38
C TYR A 94 -1.08 0.14 -3.64
N LEU A 95 -2.33 0.35 -3.28
CA LEU A 95 -3.13 -0.56 -2.47
C LEU A 95 -4.20 -1.22 -3.30
N VAL A 96 -4.43 -2.49 -3.03
CA VAL A 96 -5.51 -3.28 -3.63
C VAL A 96 -6.61 -3.38 -2.62
N MET A 97 -7.75 -2.81 -2.96
CA MET A 97 -8.94 -2.82 -2.14
C MET A 97 -9.94 -3.84 -2.72
N VAL A 98 -10.70 -4.52 -1.87
CA VAL A 98 -11.83 -5.36 -2.26
C VAL A 98 -13.08 -4.83 -1.58
N CYS A 99 -14.11 -4.57 -2.37
CA CYS A 99 -15.37 -4.05 -1.84
C CYS A 99 -16.34 -5.18 -1.51
N LEU A 100 -17.06 -5.01 -0.40
CA LEU A 100 -17.91 -6.05 0.19
C LEU A 100 -19.38 -5.63 0.16
N ASP A 101 -20.27 -6.61 0.04
CA ASP A 101 -21.70 -6.43 0.31
C ASP A 101 -22.00 -6.48 1.82
N GLU A 102 -23.28 -6.35 2.17
CA GLU A 102 -23.79 -6.41 3.53
C GLU A 102 -23.56 -7.76 4.25
N HIS A 103 -23.21 -8.81 3.50
CA HIS A 103 -22.88 -10.13 4.01
C HIS A 103 -21.37 -10.39 4.05
N GLY A 104 -20.54 -9.36 3.78
CA GLY A 104 -19.09 -9.46 3.78
C GLY A 104 -18.52 -10.19 2.56
N ARG A 105 -19.27 -10.34 1.46
CA ARG A 105 -18.83 -11.02 0.24
C ARG A 105 -18.35 -10.02 -0.81
N PRO A 106 -17.36 -10.37 -1.67
CA PRO A 106 -16.89 -9.47 -2.72
C PRO A 106 -18.00 -9.05 -3.68
N ALA A 107 -18.21 -7.75 -3.81
CA ALA A 107 -19.31 -7.17 -4.56
C ALA A 107 -18.83 -6.36 -5.78
N PRO A 108 -19.58 -6.37 -6.89
CA PRO A 108 -19.21 -5.62 -8.09
C PRO A 108 -19.08 -4.11 -7.84
N VAL A 109 -18.08 -3.49 -8.49
CA VAL A 109 -17.79 -2.06 -8.38
C VAL A 109 -18.02 -1.39 -9.72
N ARG A 110 -18.54 -0.15 -9.71
CA ARG A 110 -18.75 0.63 -10.93
C ARG A 110 -17.41 0.89 -11.65
N PRO A 111 -17.35 0.82 -13.00
CA PRO A 111 -16.14 1.13 -13.74
C PRO A 111 -15.57 2.51 -13.41
N LEU A 112 -14.25 2.66 -13.54
CA LEU A 112 -13.59 3.96 -13.42
C LEU A 112 -13.71 4.73 -14.74
N GLU A 113 -14.31 5.90 -14.70
CA GLU A 113 -14.26 6.85 -15.82
C GLU A 113 -12.88 7.52 -15.88
N VAL A 114 -12.26 7.44 -17.06
CA VAL A 114 -10.91 7.98 -17.30
C VAL A 114 -10.99 9.06 -18.36
N THR A 115 -10.90 10.32 -17.92
CA THR A 115 -11.15 11.50 -18.77
C THR A 115 -9.88 12.31 -19.05
N THR A 116 -8.85 12.19 -18.21
CA THR A 116 -7.60 12.94 -18.33
C THR A 116 -6.41 12.03 -18.66
N GLU A 117 -5.37 12.61 -19.27
CA GLU A 117 -4.15 11.87 -19.60
C GLU A 117 -3.44 11.34 -18.34
N GLN A 118 -3.47 12.10 -17.24
CA GLN A 118 -2.91 11.66 -15.97
C GLN A 118 -3.66 10.42 -15.43
N GLN A 119 -4.99 10.36 -15.55
CA GLN A 119 -5.76 9.18 -15.16
C GLN A 119 -5.45 7.99 -16.06
N ARG A 120 -5.31 8.18 -17.39
CA ARG A 120 -4.91 7.10 -18.32
C ARG A 120 -3.56 6.51 -17.93
N ARG A 121 -2.56 7.36 -17.68
CA ARG A 121 -1.23 6.93 -17.24
C ARG A 121 -1.29 6.12 -15.94
N ARG A 122 -2.06 6.60 -14.94
CA ARG A 122 -2.26 5.89 -13.67
C ARG A 122 -2.91 4.52 -13.88
N GLN A 123 -3.94 4.46 -14.72
CA GLN A 123 -4.65 3.22 -15.02
C GLN A 123 -3.76 2.21 -15.74
N GLN A 124 -2.94 2.64 -16.71
CA GLN A 124 -1.98 1.77 -17.37
C GLN A 124 -0.97 1.18 -16.38
N GLY A 125 -0.39 2.01 -15.51
CA GLY A 125 0.51 1.56 -14.45
C GLY A 125 -0.16 0.56 -13.50
N ALA A 126 -1.41 0.80 -13.14
CA ALA A 126 -2.18 -0.08 -12.27
C ALA A 126 -2.42 -1.47 -12.87
N ARG A 127 -2.69 -1.52 -14.18
CA ARG A 127 -2.88 -2.78 -14.91
C ARG A 127 -1.58 -3.58 -14.99
N ILE A 128 -0.45 -2.91 -15.18
CA ILE A 128 0.88 -3.54 -15.15
C ILE A 128 1.13 -4.16 -13.77
N ARG A 129 0.92 -3.40 -12.68
CA ARG A 129 1.06 -3.92 -11.31
C ARG A 129 0.13 -5.09 -11.02
N ARG A 130 -1.13 -5.03 -11.46
CA ARG A 130 -2.08 -6.15 -11.34
C ARG A 130 -1.54 -7.41 -12.03
N GLN A 131 -1.02 -7.27 -13.24
CA GLN A 131 -0.46 -8.39 -13.99
C GLN A 131 0.77 -8.97 -13.26
N MET A 132 1.69 -8.13 -12.80
CA MET A 132 2.84 -8.55 -12.01
C MET A 132 2.44 -9.27 -10.71
N ARG A 133 1.42 -8.78 -10.00
CA ARG A 133 0.89 -9.44 -8.80
C ARG A 133 0.36 -10.83 -9.13
N LYS A 134 -0.40 -10.98 -10.22
CA LYS A 134 -0.93 -12.27 -10.66
C LYS A 134 0.19 -13.27 -10.94
N GLU A 135 1.18 -12.87 -11.73
CA GLU A 135 2.35 -13.69 -12.04
C GLU A 135 3.19 -14.03 -10.80
N ARG A 136 3.30 -13.09 -9.84
CA ARG A 136 3.99 -13.34 -8.56
C ARG A 136 3.26 -14.43 -7.76
N ILE A 137 1.94 -14.33 -7.64
CA ILE A 137 1.11 -15.32 -6.92
C ILE A 137 1.19 -16.69 -7.61
N GLU A 138 1.09 -16.75 -8.94
CA GLU A 138 1.19 -18.01 -9.69
C GLU A 138 2.56 -18.68 -9.49
N ARG A 139 3.67 -17.91 -9.62
CA ARG A 139 5.03 -18.43 -9.41
C ARG A 139 5.21 -18.99 -8.00
N LEU A 140 4.81 -18.23 -6.98
CA LEU A 140 4.91 -18.67 -5.59
C LEU A 140 4.01 -19.87 -5.29
N GLY A 141 2.82 -19.94 -5.89
CA GLY A 141 1.92 -21.08 -5.74
C GLY A 141 2.43 -22.36 -6.43
N SER A 142 3.23 -22.22 -7.48
CA SER A 142 3.87 -23.35 -8.18
C SER A 142 5.24 -23.75 -7.62
N TYR A 143 5.77 -23.00 -6.64
CA TYR A 143 7.10 -23.26 -6.08
C TYR A 143 7.10 -24.58 -5.29
N GLN A 144 7.98 -25.49 -5.69
CA GLN A 144 8.31 -26.70 -4.95
C GLN A 144 9.74 -26.54 -4.42
N PRO A 145 9.94 -26.46 -3.09
CA PRO A 145 11.29 -26.43 -2.54
C PRO A 145 12.01 -27.73 -2.87
N GLU A 146 13.31 -27.65 -3.15
CA GLU A 146 14.14 -28.84 -3.31
C GLU A 146 14.11 -29.67 -2.02
N PRO A 147 14.08 -31.01 -2.09
CA PRO A 147 14.10 -31.84 -0.91
C PRO A 147 15.32 -31.52 -0.03
N GLY A 148 15.07 -31.10 1.21
CA GLY A 148 16.13 -30.78 2.18
C GLY A 148 16.62 -29.32 2.18
N THR A 149 16.07 -28.43 1.35
CA THR A 149 16.25 -26.98 1.57
C THR A 149 15.38 -26.52 2.74
N PRO A 150 15.95 -25.91 3.80
CA PRO A 150 15.16 -25.30 4.86
C PRO A 150 14.25 -24.21 4.29
N ASP A 151 13.02 -24.13 4.78
CA ASP A 151 12.16 -22.99 4.49
C ASP A 151 12.84 -21.74 5.09
N PRO A 152 13.10 -20.67 4.31
CA PRO A 152 13.68 -19.44 4.85
C PRO A 152 12.80 -18.76 5.92
N GLY A 153 11.52 -19.14 6.05
CA GLY A 153 10.63 -18.73 7.14
C GLY A 153 10.64 -19.64 8.38
N ASP A 154 11.29 -20.81 8.30
CA ASP A 154 11.44 -21.74 9.41
C ASP A 154 12.66 -21.34 10.26
N GLY A 155 12.38 -20.70 11.39
CA GLY A 155 13.38 -20.34 12.39
C GLY A 155 14.04 -21.53 13.11
N SER A 156 13.81 -22.78 12.71
CA SER A 156 14.46 -23.96 13.30
C SER A 156 15.96 -24.09 12.97
N GLY A 157 16.51 -23.16 12.18
CA GLY A 157 17.92 -23.10 11.80
C GLY A 157 18.84 -22.42 12.81
N THR A 158 18.65 -22.58 14.13
CA THR A 158 19.74 -22.27 15.08
C THR A 158 20.53 -23.54 15.36
N GLY A 159 21.49 -23.81 14.48
CA GLY A 159 22.63 -24.63 14.82
C GLY A 159 23.34 -23.98 16.00
N SER A 160 23.41 -24.70 17.11
CA SER A 160 24.28 -24.39 18.23
C SER A 160 25.73 -24.43 17.76
N ALA A 161 26.26 -23.29 17.31
CA ALA A 161 27.69 -23.08 17.25
C ALA A 161 28.14 -22.72 18.67
N GLY A 162 28.46 -23.76 19.44
CA GLY A 162 29.37 -23.60 20.56
C GLY A 162 30.71 -23.13 20.02
N VAL A 163 31.23 -22.04 20.58
CA VAL A 163 32.65 -21.72 20.54
C VAL A 163 33.02 -21.27 21.94
N GLU A 164 33.97 -22.01 22.48
CA GLU A 164 34.72 -21.79 23.72
C GLU A 164 35.42 -20.42 23.77
#